data_AF-A0A420RR83-F1
#
_entry.id   AF-A0A420RR83-F1
#
_cell.length_a   1.000
_cell.length_b   1.000
_cell.length_c   1.000
_cell.angle_alpha   90.00
_cell.angle_beta   90.00
_cell.angle_gamma   90.00
#
_symmetry.space_group_name_H-M   'P 1'
#
loop_
_entity.id
_entity.type
_entity.pdbx_description
1 polymer ?
#
loop_
_entity_poly.entity_id
_entity_poly.type
_entity_poly.pdbx_seq_one_letter_code
_entity_poly.pdbx_strand_id
1 'polypeptide(L)'
;MPLVPNPNSNYNHHNDDNTEAGGGQVIQLCKELDVLICLLCPVAIKPGIDQVEHHYRNRHKTAGRQLREVIAFAASFSPSGPQPLALRDPTDKDIELPADGGPPIPGLETYAGFSCKSCRYLTRDRSNRDRHQILSKHHEEGDDEEDNEGKRDARWRNWEPVMLQTLCRAPHVRYWIVETVRTRCGSRGSSRSSRSSRSSSREGSGGVDAGLLKLIRSCEKELGKAAAERRRKVEAPGGVDQESRWVQFMKWATHLQGKDKLALHRAGMSPIPKTSELKLWKQDARDANARLRALAESFRRELARGLERL
;
A
#
# COMPACT_ATOMS: atom_id res chain seq x y z
N MET A 1 0.91 -59.18 -18.48
CA MET A 1 1.60 -58.12 -17.73
C MET A 1 1.27 -56.79 -18.38
N PRO A 2 0.77 -55.82 -17.60
CA PRO A 2 0.15 -54.60 -18.11
C PRO A 2 1.18 -53.53 -18.50
N LEU A 3 0.89 -52.85 -19.60
CA LEU A 3 1.58 -51.66 -20.06
C LEU A 3 1.18 -50.47 -19.17
N VAL A 4 2.19 -49.80 -18.63
CA VAL A 4 2.08 -48.65 -17.73
C VAL A 4 1.74 -47.39 -18.55
N PRO A 5 0.65 -46.66 -18.23
CA PRO A 5 0.41 -45.33 -18.80
C PRO A 5 1.11 -44.22 -18.01
N ASN A 6 1.74 -43.32 -18.77
CA ASN A 6 2.49 -42.14 -18.36
C ASN A 6 1.62 -41.11 -17.62
N PRO A 7 2.02 -40.59 -16.44
CA PRO A 7 1.26 -39.61 -15.68
C PRO A 7 1.68 -38.19 -16.07
N ASN A 8 0.94 -37.54 -17.00
CA ASN A 8 0.93 -36.08 -17.14
C ASN A 8 -0.22 -35.60 -18.03
N SER A 9 -1.44 -36.06 -17.72
CA SER A 9 -2.68 -35.43 -18.20
C SER A 9 -3.14 -34.45 -17.12
N ASN A 10 -2.85 -33.17 -17.31
CA ASN A 10 -3.26 -32.09 -16.43
C ASN A 10 -4.76 -31.83 -16.68
N TYR A 11 -5.61 -32.53 -15.92
CA TYR A 11 -7.06 -32.34 -15.94
C TYR A 11 -7.40 -30.95 -15.41
N ASN A 12 -8.12 -30.18 -16.23
CA ASN A 12 -8.84 -28.98 -15.82
C ASN A 12 -9.81 -29.34 -14.69
N HIS A 13 -9.47 -28.96 -13.46
CA HIS A 13 -10.46 -28.89 -12.39
C HIS A 13 -11.36 -27.68 -12.63
N HIS A 14 -12.48 -27.94 -13.32
CA HIS A 14 -13.71 -27.23 -13.09
C HIS A 14 -14.11 -27.44 -11.63
N ASN A 15 -13.81 -26.46 -10.77
CA ASN A 15 -14.46 -26.36 -9.47
C ASN A 15 -15.83 -25.70 -9.69
N ASP A 16 -16.78 -26.51 -10.10
CA ASP A 16 -18.21 -26.27 -9.85
C ASP A 16 -18.46 -26.52 -8.37
N ASP A 17 -18.05 -25.58 -7.52
CA ASP A 17 -18.45 -25.57 -6.11
C ASP A 17 -19.62 -24.62 -5.95
N ASN A 18 -20.77 -25.11 -6.43
CA ASN A 18 -22.08 -24.52 -6.24
C ASN A 18 -22.50 -24.77 -4.78
N THR A 19 -21.86 -24.06 -3.85
CA THR A 19 -22.32 -24.00 -2.46
C THR A 19 -23.39 -22.93 -2.38
N GLU A 20 -24.66 -23.35 -2.39
CA GLU A 20 -25.80 -22.59 -1.91
C GLU A 20 -25.62 -22.31 -0.40
N ALA A 21 -24.73 -21.38 -0.07
CA ALA A 21 -24.69 -20.73 1.23
C ALA A 21 -25.53 -19.44 1.09
N GLY A 22 -26.53 -19.29 1.98
CA GLY A 22 -27.52 -18.21 1.94
C GLY A 22 -26.92 -16.88 1.50
N GLY A 23 -27.52 -16.27 0.48
CA GLY A 23 -27.05 -15.06 -0.17
C GLY A 23 -26.85 -13.94 0.83
N GLY A 24 -25.63 -13.82 1.37
CA GLY A 24 -25.26 -12.76 2.28
C GLY A 24 -25.46 -11.43 1.57
N GLN A 25 -26.06 -10.48 2.27
CA GLN A 25 -26.15 -9.10 1.78
C GLN A 25 -24.72 -8.60 1.53
N VAL A 26 -24.38 -8.31 0.26
CA VAL A 26 -23.04 -7.85 -0.14
C VAL A 26 -22.95 -6.33 -0.33
N ILE A 27 -24.08 -5.64 -0.26
CA ILE A 27 -24.20 -4.18 -0.38
C ILE A 27 -25.08 -3.63 0.75
N GLN A 28 -24.68 -2.49 1.32
CA GLN A 28 -25.41 -1.84 2.41
C GLN A 28 -25.53 -0.33 2.16
N LEU A 29 -26.65 0.27 2.60
CA LEU A 29 -26.80 1.73 2.67
C LEU A 29 -26.30 2.25 4.02
N CYS A 30 -25.38 3.22 3.98
CA CYS A 30 -25.02 4.02 5.15
C CYS A 30 -25.91 5.27 5.19
N LYS A 31 -26.99 5.20 5.98
CA LYS A 31 -27.99 6.27 6.08
C LYS A 31 -27.41 7.59 6.62
N GLU A 32 -26.37 7.52 7.45
CA GLU A 32 -25.75 8.72 8.06
C GLU A 32 -25.06 9.61 7.03
N LEU A 33 -24.59 9.03 5.91
CA LEU A 33 -23.82 9.72 4.88
C LEU A 33 -24.48 9.65 3.50
N ASP A 34 -25.62 8.97 3.40
CA ASP A 34 -26.32 8.64 2.16
C ASP A 34 -25.41 8.02 1.10
N VAL A 35 -24.53 7.09 1.50
CA VAL A 35 -23.61 6.38 0.59
C VAL A 35 -23.84 4.88 0.58
N LEU A 36 -23.56 4.24 -0.55
CA LEU A 36 -23.58 2.78 -0.69
C LEU A 36 -22.22 2.20 -0.30
N ILE A 37 -22.21 1.16 0.52
CA ILE A 37 -21.02 0.44 0.97
C ILE A 37 -21.00 -0.94 0.34
N CYS A 38 -19.87 -1.30 -0.28
CA CYS A 38 -19.56 -2.66 -0.66
C CYS A 38 -19.05 -3.45 0.54
N LEU A 39 -19.72 -4.54 0.91
CA LEU A 39 -19.32 -5.40 2.02
C LEU A 39 -18.26 -6.44 1.63
N LEU A 40 -17.92 -6.56 0.33
CA LEU A 40 -16.85 -7.44 -0.16
C LEU A 40 -15.46 -6.80 -0.06
N CYS A 41 -15.33 -5.49 -0.31
CA CYS A 41 -14.07 -4.74 -0.12
C CYS A 41 -14.15 -3.60 0.91
N PRO A 42 -15.12 -3.64 1.85
CA PRO A 42 -15.45 -2.60 2.81
C PRO A 42 -15.19 -1.13 2.42
N VAL A 43 -15.67 -0.70 1.25
CA VAL A 43 -15.52 0.68 0.76
C VAL A 43 -16.83 1.25 0.25
N ALA A 44 -16.96 2.57 0.31
CA ALA A 44 -18.07 3.27 -0.31
C ALA A 44 -17.95 3.26 -1.85
N ILE A 45 -19.09 3.15 -2.53
CA ILE A 45 -19.22 3.08 -3.99
C ILE A 45 -19.84 4.37 -4.49
N LYS A 46 -19.40 4.83 -5.67
CA LYS A 46 -20.05 5.96 -6.35
C LYS A 46 -21.52 5.65 -6.62
N PRO A 47 -22.41 6.64 -6.45
CA PRO A 47 -23.82 6.48 -6.74
C PRO A 47 -24.05 6.25 -8.24
N GLY A 48 -25.14 5.56 -8.56
CA GLY A 48 -25.53 5.24 -9.92
C GLY A 48 -25.45 3.75 -10.23
N ILE A 49 -26.47 3.23 -10.92
CA ILE A 49 -26.60 1.80 -11.24
C ILE A 49 -25.38 1.29 -12.02
N ASP A 50 -24.95 2.04 -13.04
CA ASP A 50 -23.81 1.67 -13.88
C ASP A 50 -22.50 1.63 -13.08
N GLN A 51 -22.33 2.55 -12.11
CA GLN A 51 -21.13 2.60 -11.27
C GLN A 51 -21.08 1.44 -10.29
N VAL A 52 -22.23 1.09 -9.71
CA VAL A 52 -22.36 -0.08 -8.84
C VAL A 52 -22.10 -1.35 -9.65
N GLU A 53 -22.74 -1.52 -10.81
CA GLU A 53 -22.52 -2.67 -11.68
C GLU A 53 -21.04 -2.81 -12.09
N HIS A 54 -20.42 -1.72 -12.53
CA HIS A 54 -19.01 -1.68 -12.89
C HIS A 54 -18.11 -2.09 -11.73
N HIS A 55 -18.38 -1.58 -10.52
CA HIS A 55 -17.62 -1.93 -9.31
C HIS A 55 -17.65 -3.43 -9.06
N TYR A 56 -18.83 -4.05 -9.02
CA TYR A 56 -18.97 -5.47 -8.68
C TYR A 56 -18.43 -6.39 -9.79
N ARG A 57 -18.68 -6.07 -11.07
CA ARG A 57 -18.12 -6.85 -12.19
C ARG A 57 -16.59 -6.80 -12.22
N ASN A 58 -15.98 -5.63 -11.99
CA ASN A 58 -14.54 -5.48 -12.19
C ASN A 58 -13.72 -5.81 -10.95
N ARG A 59 -14.20 -5.45 -9.75
CA ARG A 59 -13.47 -5.67 -8.50
C ARG A 59 -13.70 -7.07 -7.94
N HIS A 60 -14.92 -7.58 -8.04
CA HIS A 60 -15.34 -8.82 -7.37
C HIS A 60 -15.66 -9.95 -8.33
N LYS A 61 -15.66 -9.70 -9.65
CA LYS A 61 -16.09 -10.65 -10.68
C LYS A 61 -17.50 -11.20 -10.42
N THR A 62 -18.35 -10.42 -9.75
CA THR A 62 -19.71 -10.82 -9.41
C THR A 62 -20.57 -10.90 -10.66
N ALA A 63 -21.37 -11.97 -10.77
CA ALA A 63 -22.25 -12.22 -11.90
C ALA A 63 -23.58 -12.86 -11.45
N GLY A 64 -24.51 -13.06 -12.39
CA GLY A 64 -25.72 -13.84 -12.16
C GLY A 64 -26.72 -13.19 -11.19
N ARG A 65 -27.25 -13.98 -10.25
CA ARG A 65 -28.30 -13.55 -9.31
C ARG A 65 -27.81 -12.46 -8.35
N GLN A 66 -26.63 -12.63 -7.77
CA GLN A 66 -26.05 -11.69 -6.81
C GLN A 66 -25.82 -10.30 -7.42
N LEU A 67 -25.35 -10.23 -8.67
CA LEU A 67 -25.19 -8.94 -9.37
C LEU A 67 -26.54 -8.25 -9.60
N ARG A 68 -27.57 -9.01 -9.99
CA ARG A 68 -28.93 -8.48 -10.19
C ARG A 68 -29.52 -7.93 -8.88
N GLU A 69 -29.28 -8.62 -7.77
CA GLU A 69 -29.73 -8.16 -6.43
C GLU A 69 -29.04 -6.85 -6.03
N VAL A 70 -27.72 -6.74 -6.25
CA VAL A 70 -26.96 -5.53 -5.97
C VAL A 70 -27.44 -4.34 -6.82
N ILE A 71 -27.68 -4.58 -8.11
CA ILE A 71 -28.21 -3.56 -9.03
C ILE A 71 -29.62 -3.14 -8.61
N ALA A 72 -30.49 -4.10 -8.30
CA ALA A 72 -31.85 -3.80 -7.83
C ALA A 72 -31.85 -3.01 -6.52
N PHE A 73 -30.94 -3.35 -5.60
CA PHE A 73 -30.74 -2.60 -4.35
C PHE A 73 -30.32 -1.15 -4.64
N ALA A 74 -29.30 -0.93 -5.49
CA ALA A 74 -28.88 0.42 -5.86
C ALA A 74 -30.00 1.20 -6.60
N ALA A 75 -30.72 0.54 -7.51
CA ALA A 75 -31.83 1.12 -8.26
C ALA A 75 -33.01 1.53 -7.36
N SER A 76 -33.17 0.90 -6.19
CA SER A 76 -34.22 1.24 -5.24
C SER A 76 -34.12 2.69 -4.75
N PHE A 77 -32.91 3.26 -4.74
CA PHE A 77 -32.61 4.63 -4.31
C PHE A 77 -32.60 5.67 -5.42
N SER A 78 -32.76 5.25 -6.69
CA SER A 78 -32.87 6.19 -7.81
C SER A 78 -34.06 7.15 -7.61
N PRO A 79 -34.05 8.35 -8.22
CA PRO A 79 -35.15 9.32 -8.10
C PRO A 79 -36.53 8.75 -8.50
N SER A 80 -36.55 7.78 -9.41
CA SER A 80 -37.75 7.04 -9.87
C SER A 80 -37.96 5.71 -9.14
N GLY A 81 -37.12 5.39 -8.15
CA GLY A 81 -37.15 4.13 -7.41
C GLY A 81 -38.18 4.12 -6.28
N PRO A 82 -38.44 2.94 -5.68
CA PRO A 82 -39.35 2.79 -4.55
C PRO A 82 -38.92 3.52 -3.26
N GLN A 83 -37.64 3.87 -3.10
CA GLN A 83 -37.13 4.65 -1.96
C GLN A 83 -36.23 5.79 -2.44
N PRO A 84 -36.77 6.85 -3.07
CA PRO A 84 -35.97 7.92 -3.65
C PRO A 84 -35.06 8.55 -2.59
N LEU A 85 -33.74 8.46 -2.80
CA LEU A 85 -32.74 9.03 -1.92
C LEU A 85 -31.60 9.61 -2.76
N ALA A 86 -31.25 10.86 -2.50
CA ALA A 86 -30.13 11.52 -3.17
C ALA A 86 -28.79 11.00 -2.61
N LEU A 87 -28.33 9.85 -3.12
CA LEU A 87 -27.06 9.26 -2.72
C LEU A 87 -25.89 10.19 -3.05
N ARG A 88 -24.97 10.35 -2.10
CA ARG A 88 -23.78 11.21 -2.25
C ARG A 88 -22.60 10.44 -2.86
N ASP A 89 -21.74 11.14 -3.60
CA ASP A 89 -20.49 10.55 -4.14
C ASP A 89 -19.42 10.52 -3.05
N PRO A 90 -18.94 9.34 -2.59
CA PRO A 90 -17.96 9.24 -1.51
C PRO A 90 -16.58 9.85 -1.84
N THR A 91 -16.33 10.24 -3.09
CA THR A 91 -15.13 10.98 -3.52
C THR A 91 -15.30 12.49 -3.48
N ASP A 92 -16.51 12.97 -3.27
CA ASP A 92 -16.81 14.40 -3.14
C ASP A 92 -16.15 14.97 -1.87
N LYS A 93 -15.56 16.16 -2.03
CA LYS A 93 -14.90 16.89 -0.93
C LYS A 93 -15.91 17.54 0.00
N ASP A 94 -17.10 17.83 -0.52
CA ASP A 94 -18.15 18.54 0.21
C ASP A 94 -18.95 17.61 1.15
N ILE A 95 -18.71 16.29 1.07
CA ILE A 95 -19.20 15.37 2.10
C ILE A 95 -18.52 15.69 3.43
N GLU A 96 -19.35 16.08 4.41
CA GLU A 96 -18.98 16.16 5.81
C GLU A 96 -18.72 14.76 6.35
N LEU A 97 -17.51 14.57 6.90
CA LEU A 97 -17.14 13.30 7.51
C LEU A 97 -17.69 13.23 8.93
N PRO A 98 -17.91 12.02 9.46
CA PRO A 98 -18.23 11.85 10.87
C PRO A 98 -17.22 12.56 11.77
N ALA A 99 -17.71 13.07 12.91
CA ALA A 99 -16.86 13.63 13.94
C ALA A 99 -15.90 12.56 14.50
N ASP A 100 -14.72 12.99 14.93
CA ASP A 100 -13.76 12.08 15.57
C ASP A 100 -14.28 11.53 16.89
N GLY A 101 -13.92 10.28 17.16
CA GLY A 101 -14.35 9.59 18.37
C GLY A 101 -15.80 9.10 18.29
N GLY A 102 -16.44 9.19 17.11
CA GLY A 102 -17.71 8.50 16.87
C GLY A 102 -17.54 6.98 16.78
N PRO A 103 -18.65 6.22 16.90
CA PRO A 103 -18.62 4.78 16.68
C PRO A 103 -18.21 4.44 15.23
N PRO A 104 -17.59 3.27 14.99
CA PRO A 104 -17.24 2.86 13.65
C PRO A 104 -18.50 2.60 12.81
N ILE A 105 -18.52 3.14 11.58
CA ILE A 105 -19.60 2.91 10.63
C ILE A 105 -19.59 1.42 10.22
N PRO A 106 -20.72 0.71 10.38
CA PRO A 106 -20.82 -0.69 9.97
C PRO A 106 -20.55 -0.88 8.48
N GLY A 107 -19.81 -1.93 8.13
CA GLY A 107 -19.48 -2.28 6.75
C GLY A 107 -18.23 -1.60 6.19
N LEU A 108 -17.66 -0.60 6.87
CA LEU A 108 -16.35 -0.04 6.53
C LEU A 108 -15.21 -0.71 7.32
N GLU A 109 -14.08 -0.89 6.65
CA GLU A 109 -12.88 -1.44 7.29
C GLU A 109 -12.25 -0.42 8.25
N THR A 110 -11.92 -0.88 9.45
CA THR A 110 -11.23 -0.07 10.46
C THR A 110 -9.74 -0.38 10.44
N TYR A 111 -8.92 0.68 10.41
CA TYR A 111 -7.48 0.57 10.27
C TYR A 111 -6.76 1.12 11.51
N ALA A 112 -5.68 0.48 11.93
CA ALA A 112 -4.75 1.10 12.87
C ALA A 112 -3.96 2.20 12.16
N GLY A 113 -3.90 3.39 12.74
CA GLY A 113 -3.21 4.55 12.18
C GLY A 113 -2.63 5.47 13.25
N PHE A 114 -2.25 6.67 12.82
CA PHE A 114 -1.59 7.67 13.64
C PHE A 114 -2.28 9.02 13.46
N SER A 115 -2.56 9.69 14.58
CA SER A 115 -2.95 11.10 14.62
C SER A 115 -1.77 11.93 15.12
N CYS A 116 -1.54 13.06 14.47
CA CYS A 116 -0.61 14.06 14.98
C CYS A 116 -1.27 14.76 16.17
N LYS A 117 -0.55 14.94 17.28
CA LYS A 117 -1.06 15.65 18.46
C LYS A 117 -1.07 17.16 18.28
N SER A 118 -0.21 17.68 17.40
CA SER A 118 -0.05 19.12 17.18
C SER A 118 -0.97 19.67 16.09
N CYS A 119 -1.50 18.83 15.19
CA CYS A 119 -2.41 19.25 14.14
C CYS A 119 -3.36 18.11 13.71
N ARG A 120 -4.36 18.43 12.90
CA ARG A 120 -5.41 17.49 12.45
C ARG A 120 -4.94 16.45 11.41
N TYR A 121 -3.64 16.16 11.32
CA TYR A 121 -3.10 15.23 10.33
C TYR A 121 -3.29 13.77 10.77
N LEU A 122 -3.94 12.97 9.90
CA LEU A 122 -4.19 11.55 10.10
C LEU A 122 -3.55 10.73 8.99
N THR A 123 -2.92 9.61 9.35
CA THR A 123 -2.34 8.70 8.36
C THR A 123 -2.29 7.26 8.85
N ARG A 124 -2.43 6.32 7.91
CA ARG A 124 -2.15 4.90 8.15
C ARG A 124 -0.69 4.53 7.88
N ASP A 125 -0.01 5.29 7.02
CA ASP A 125 1.34 4.98 6.56
C ASP A 125 2.40 5.65 7.44
N ARG A 126 3.33 4.84 7.96
CA ARG A 126 4.49 5.29 8.75
C ARG A 126 5.39 6.25 7.98
N SER A 127 5.55 6.05 6.67
CA SER A 127 6.36 6.92 5.80
C SER A 127 5.74 8.31 5.69
N ASN A 128 4.41 8.38 5.56
CA ASN A 128 3.67 9.64 5.54
C ASN A 128 3.74 10.37 6.88
N ARG A 129 3.66 9.61 7.97
CA ARG A 129 3.84 10.11 9.33
C ARG A 129 5.23 10.74 9.52
N ASP A 130 6.28 10.00 9.18
CA ASP A 130 7.66 10.47 9.35
C ASP A 130 7.94 11.70 8.47
N ARG A 131 7.41 11.69 7.23
CA ARG A 131 7.47 12.84 6.33
C ARG A 131 6.73 14.06 6.89
N HIS A 132 5.52 13.88 7.43
CA HIS A 132 4.76 14.96 8.06
C HIS A 132 5.54 15.57 9.22
N GLN A 133 6.12 14.73 10.09
CA GLN A 133 6.90 15.22 11.23
C GLN A 133 8.08 16.10 10.80
N ILE A 134 8.81 15.70 9.75
CA ILE A 134 9.95 16.47 9.24
C ILE A 134 9.49 17.80 8.62
N LEU A 135 8.38 17.79 7.88
CA LEU A 135 7.92 18.96 7.12
C LEU A 135 7.16 19.97 7.96
N SER A 136 6.37 19.51 8.92
CA SER A 136 5.45 20.36 9.68
C SER A 136 6.09 21.04 10.88
N LYS A 137 7.37 20.78 11.17
CA LYS A 137 8.17 21.41 12.24
C LYS A 137 7.44 21.46 13.60
N HIS A 138 6.65 20.44 13.91
CA HIS A 138 5.99 20.30 15.22
C HIS A 138 6.96 19.87 16.31
N HIS A 139 8.21 20.34 16.29
CA HIS A 139 9.16 20.14 17.37
C HIS A 139 8.82 21.14 18.47
N GLU A 140 8.58 20.65 19.69
CA GLU A 140 8.58 21.52 20.86
C GLU A 140 9.99 22.11 20.96
N GLU A 141 10.12 23.41 20.74
CA GLU A 141 11.29 24.20 21.10
C GLU A 141 11.34 24.18 22.63
N GLY A 142 12.04 23.20 23.23
CA GLY A 142 12.00 23.01 24.68
C GLY A 142 13.00 22.04 25.31
N ASP A 143 13.54 21.06 24.60
CA ASP A 143 14.49 20.10 25.18
C ASP A 143 15.85 20.18 24.46
N ASP A 144 16.46 21.37 24.50
CA ASP A 144 17.88 21.58 24.20
C ASP A 144 18.71 21.44 25.49
N GLU A 145 18.53 20.38 26.27
CA GLU A 145 19.53 19.93 27.24
C GLU A 145 19.14 18.54 27.79
N GLU A 146 20.14 17.65 27.82
CA GLU A 146 20.16 16.35 28.50
C GLU A 146 19.73 15.08 27.70
N ASP A 147 20.72 14.20 27.58
CA ASP A 147 20.68 12.74 27.42
C ASP A 147 20.38 12.11 26.05
N ASN A 148 21.49 11.71 25.41
CA ASN A 148 21.59 11.03 24.10
C ASN A 148 20.98 9.61 24.06
N GLU A 149 20.43 9.09 25.17
CA GLU A 149 19.81 7.75 25.22
C GLU A 149 18.28 7.77 25.01
N GLY A 150 17.60 8.92 25.11
CA GLY A 150 16.14 9.05 24.97
C GLY A 150 15.61 9.55 23.61
N LYS A 151 16.51 9.91 22.68
CA LYS A 151 16.18 10.60 21.41
C LYS A 151 15.26 9.81 20.46
N ARG A 152 15.24 8.48 20.59
CA ARG A 152 14.36 7.62 19.80
C ARG A 152 12.91 7.71 20.23
N ASP A 153 12.63 7.99 21.50
CA ASP A 153 11.26 8.04 22.06
C ASP A 153 10.65 9.44 21.93
N ALA A 154 11.47 10.50 22.02
CA ALA A 154 11.03 11.88 21.80
C ALA A 154 10.39 12.10 20.41
N ARG A 155 10.90 11.44 19.36
CA ARG A 155 10.34 11.51 18.00
C ARG A 155 8.88 11.02 17.94
N TRP A 156 8.44 10.14 18.83
CA TRP A 156 7.11 9.53 18.79
C TRP A 156 6.13 10.20 19.75
N ARG A 157 6.59 11.16 20.57
CA ARG A 157 5.75 11.84 21.56
C ARG A 157 4.57 12.57 20.92
N ASN A 158 4.75 13.09 19.70
CA ASN A 158 3.75 13.91 19.01
C ASN A 158 2.76 13.11 18.17
N TRP A 159 2.75 11.78 18.31
CA TRP A 159 1.81 10.91 17.62
C TRP A 159 1.02 10.07 18.61
N GLU A 160 -0.27 9.90 18.34
CA GLU A 160 -1.14 9.01 19.08
C GLU A 160 -1.60 7.86 18.16
N PRO A 161 -1.51 6.59 18.63
CA PRO A 161 -2.09 5.47 17.90
C PRO A 161 -3.61 5.56 17.99
N VAL A 162 -4.26 5.65 16.82
CA VAL A 162 -5.71 5.79 16.71
C VAL A 162 -6.26 4.78 15.73
N MET A 163 -7.55 4.50 15.83
CA MET A 163 -8.27 3.69 14.86
C MET A 163 -8.96 4.62 13.88
N LEU A 164 -8.81 4.33 12.59
CA LEU A 164 -9.26 5.18 11.49
C LEU A 164 -10.23 4.42 10.61
N GLN A 165 -11.25 5.11 10.09
CA GLN A 165 -12.04 4.66 8.96
C GLN A 165 -11.90 5.64 7.78
N THR A 166 -12.24 5.17 6.58
CA THR A 166 -12.26 5.98 5.36
C THR A 166 -13.38 5.48 4.45
N LEU A 167 -14.00 6.39 3.69
CA LEU A 167 -14.99 6.04 2.67
C LEU A 167 -14.33 5.41 1.43
N CYS A 168 -13.21 5.99 1.01
CA CYS A 168 -12.51 5.63 -0.22
C CYS A 168 -11.08 5.15 0.06
N ARG A 169 -10.57 4.30 -0.84
CA ARG A 169 -9.13 3.98 -0.92
C ARG A 169 -8.40 5.04 -1.75
N ALA A 170 -7.07 4.94 -1.80
CA ALA A 170 -6.22 5.85 -2.57
C ALA A 170 -6.72 6.00 -4.03
N PRO A 171 -6.70 7.20 -4.61
CA PRO A 171 -6.08 8.44 -4.11
C PRO A 171 -6.97 9.36 -3.26
N HIS A 172 -8.27 9.09 -3.15
CA HIS A 172 -9.25 10.01 -2.52
C HIS A 172 -9.48 9.74 -1.02
N VAL A 173 -8.42 9.37 -0.31
CA VAL A 173 -8.54 8.93 1.09
C VAL A 173 -8.80 10.11 2.01
N ARG A 174 -9.83 10.00 2.84
CA ARG A 174 -10.13 10.96 3.90
C ARG A 174 -10.43 10.17 5.18
N TYR A 175 -9.57 10.30 6.17
CA TYR A 175 -9.69 9.57 7.43
C TYR A 175 -10.45 10.37 8.48
N TRP A 176 -11.12 9.66 9.38
CA TRP A 176 -11.60 10.16 10.68
C TRP A 176 -11.27 9.13 11.77
N ILE A 177 -11.16 9.59 13.02
CA ILE A 177 -10.87 8.72 14.16
C ILE A 177 -12.17 8.08 14.63
N VAL A 178 -12.13 6.77 14.88
CA VAL A 178 -13.26 6.04 15.47
C VAL A 178 -12.95 5.59 16.89
N GLU A 179 -13.94 5.68 17.76
CA GLU A 179 -13.85 5.14 19.11
C GLU A 179 -13.88 3.61 19.02
N THR A 180 -12.77 2.97 19.39
CA THR A 180 -12.85 1.56 19.71
C THR A 180 -13.35 1.43 21.11
N VAL A 181 -14.49 0.74 21.26
CA VAL A 181 -14.85 0.12 22.53
C VAL A 181 -13.62 -0.65 22.96
N ARG A 182 -12.92 -0.15 23.98
CA ARG A 182 -11.81 -0.85 24.60
C ARG A 182 -12.39 -2.14 25.14
N THR A 183 -12.38 -3.20 24.33
CA THR A 183 -12.42 -4.55 24.86
C THR A 183 -11.19 -4.63 25.73
N ARG A 184 -11.40 -4.45 27.04
CA ARG A 184 -10.38 -4.60 28.07
C ARG A 184 -9.80 -6.00 27.90
N CYS A 185 -8.73 -6.12 27.12
CA CYS A 185 -7.76 -7.17 27.36
C CYS A 185 -7.16 -6.83 28.73
N GLY A 186 -7.51 -7.66 29.71
CA GLY A 186 -7.49 -7.30 31.12
C GLY A 186 -6.12 -6.88 31.64
N SER A 187 -5.94 -5.59 31.88
CA SER A 187 -5.07 -5.12 32.96
C SER A 187 -5.79 -5.39 34.28
N ARG A 188 -5.73 -6.65 34.72
CA ARG A 188 -6.23 -7.09 36.02
C ARG A 188 -5.08 -6.90 37.01
N GLY A 189 -5.13 -5.84 37.81
CA GLY A 189 -4.11 -5.67 38.85
C GLY A 189 -4.10 -4.33 39.56
N SER A 190 -5.17 -4.01 40.29
CA SER A 190 -4.97 -3.23 41.52
C SER A 190 -6.07 -3.45 42.55
N SER A 191 -5.63 -3.49 43.81
CA SER A 191 -6.31 -3.86 45.07
C SER A 191 -6.28 -5.37 45.33
N ARG A 192 -5.63 -5.89 46.39
CA ARG A 192 -5.79 -5.52 47.80
C ARG A 192 -4.55 -5.91 48.65
N SER A 193 -4.18 -4.99 49.53
CA SER A 193 -3.62 -5.12 50.89
C SER A 193 -2.81 -6.36 51.31
N SER A 194 -1.56 -6.08 51.69
CA SER A 194 -0.80 -6.56 52.87
C SER A 194 -1.15 -7.92 53.49
N ARG A 195 -0.19 -8.86 53.46
CA ARG A 195 0.38 -9.55 54.65
C ARG A 195 1.48 -10.57 54.30
N SER A 196 2.59 -10.43 55.03
CA SER A 196 3.56 -11.44 55.51
C SER A 196 4.23 -12.43 54.57
N SER A 197 5.57 -12.33 54.60
CA SER A 197 6.64 -13.26 54.28
C SER A 197 6.31 -14.76 54.36
N ARG A 198 6.74 -15.53 53.35
CA ARG A 198 7.66 -16.67 53.49
C ARG A 198 8.04 -17.28 52.13
N SER A 199 9.31 -17.66 52.06
CA SER A 199 10.05 -18.31 50.98
C SER A 199 9.44 -19.63 50.48
N SER A 200 9.49 -19.88 49.17
CA SER A 200 10.43 -20.82 48.53
C SER A 200 9.94 -21.35 47.18
N SER A 201 10.91 -21.59 46.30
CA SER A 201 10.94 -22.61 45.23
C SER A 201 10.32 -22.24 43.86
N ARG A 202 11.24 -22.17 42.87
CA ARG A 202 11.22 -22.77 41.51
C ARG A 202 9.86 -22.80 40.79
N GLU A 203 9.71 -22.29 39.57
CA GLU A 203 10.34 -22.78 38.34
C GLU A 203 10.31 -21.71 37.24
N GLY A 204 11.44 -21.52 36.54
CA GLY A 204 11.54 -20.65 35.37
C GLY A 204 11.29 -21.45 34.09
N SER A 205 10.16 -21.21 33.44
CA SER A 205 9.90 -21.65 32.06
C SER A 205 9.64 -20.40 31.21
N GLY A 206 10.70 -19.84 30.63
CA GLY A 206 10.64 -18.60 29.85
C GLY A 206 11.76 -18.42 28.83
N GLY A 207 12.41 -19.51 28.42
CA GLY A 207 13.64 -19.44 27.60
C GLY A 207 13.48 -19.78 26.11
N VAL A 208 12.38 -20.43 25.70
CA VAL A 208 12.30 -21.07 24.36
C VAL A 208 11.77 -20.12 23.28
N ASP A 209 10.95 -19.14 23.63
CA ASP A 209 10.24 -18.28 22.67
C ASP A 209 11.10 -17.08 22.18
N ALA A 210 11.89 -16.47 23.08
CA ALA A 210 12.74 -15.34 22.73
C ALA A 210 13.86 -15.70 21.73
N GLY A 211 14.38 -16.93 21.81
CA GLY A 211 15.39 -17.46 20.90
C GLY A 211 14.85 -17.68 19.49
N LEU A 212 13.66 -18.27 19.37
CA LEU A 212 12.99 -18.52 18.10
C LEU A 212 12.62 -17.21 17.38
N LEU A 213 12.06 -16.24 18.11
CA LEU A 213 11.72 -14.92 17.57
C LEU A 213 12.95 -14.12 17.07
N LYS A 214 14.13 -14.38 17.63
CA LYS A 214 15.39 -13.75 17.18
C LYS A 214 15.86 -14.37 15.85
N LEU A 215 15.72 -15.68 15.68
CA LEU A 215 16.04 -16.38 14.44
C LEU A 215 15.09 -15.98 13.30
N ILE A 216 13.78 -15.89 13.56
CA ILE A 216 12.78 -15.44 12.57
C ILE A 216 13.13 -14.06 12.04
N ARG A 217 13.37 -13.08 12.93
CA ARG A 217 13.77 -11.71 12.53
C ARG A 217 15.07 -11.67 11.72
N SER A 218 16.03 -12.54 12.05
CA SER A 218 17.27 -12.64 11.29
C SER A 218 17.00 -13.18 9.88
N CYS A 219 16.14 -14.20 9.77
CA CYS A 219 15.76 -14.81 8.49
C CYS A 219 14.99 -13.83 7.60
N GLU A 220 14.03 -13.08 8.17
CA GLU A 220 13.29 -12.02 7.47
C GLU A 220 14.23 -10.91 6.97
N LYS A 221 15.23 -10.53 7.76
CA LYS A 221 16.22 -9.52 7.38
C LYS A 221 17.07 -9.98 6.19
N GLU A 222 17.51 -11.23 6.19
CA GLU A 222 18.28 -11.80 5.06
C GLU A 222 17.41 -11.97 3.81
N LEU A 223 16.15 -12.39 3.96
CA LEU A 223 15.19 -12.42 2.84
C LEU A 223 14.94 -11.01 2.27
N GLY A 224 14.84 -10.00 3.14
CA GLY A 224 14.70 -8.61 2.74
C GLY A 224 15.92 -8.09 1.96
N LYS A 225 17.14 -8.40 2.41
CA LYS A 225 18.38 -8.07 1.70
C LYS A 225 18.47 -8.78 0.35
N ALA A 226 18.16 -10.07 0.30
CA ALA A 226 18.16 -10.85 -0.93
C ALA A 226 17.11 -10.33 -1.92
N ALA A 227 15.93 -9.95 -1.45
CA ALA A 227 14.89 -9.33 -2.28
C ALA A 227 15.30 -7.95 -2.78
N ALA A 228 15.96 -7.13 -1.96
CA ALA A 228 16.49 -5.83 -2.37
C ALA A 228 17.61 -5.99 -3.42
N GLU A 229 18.48 -6.99 -3.26
CA GLU A 229 19.51 -7.31 -4.24
C GLU A 229 18.91 -7.79 -5.57
N ARG A 230 17.89 -8.66 -5.53
CA ARG A 230 17.14 -9.06 -6.73
C ARG A 230 16.48 -7.86 -7.42
N ARG A 231 15.82 -6.97 -6.66
CA ARG A 231 15.20 -5.76 -7.21
C ARG A 231 16.21 -4.80 -7.84
N ARG A 232 17.46 -4.79 -7.35
CA ARG A 232 18.56 -3.94 -7.83
C ARG A 232 19.10 -4.36 -9.20
N LYS A 233 19.08 -5.66 -9.50
CA LYS A 233 19.49 -6.20 -10.80
C LYS A 233 18.28 -6.30 -11.73
N VAL A 234 18.51 -6.20 -13.04
CA VAL A 234 17.49 -6.49 -14.05
C VAL A 234 17.35 -8.01 -14.15
N GLU A 235 16.19 -8.54 -13.82
CA GLU A 235 15.83 -9.94 -14.10
C GLU A 235 15.18 -10.00 -15.49
N ALA A 236 15.56 -10.99 -16.30
CA ALA A 236 15.01 -11.21 -17.64
C ALA A 236 14.12 -12.47 -17.64
N PRO A 237 12.97 -12.48 -18.35
CA PRO A 237 11.76 -11.84 -17.84
C PRO A 237 10.51 -12.74 -17.91
N GLY A 238 9.51 -12.39 -17.10
CA GLY A 238 8.10 -12.40 -17.54
C GLY A 238 7.63 -10.95 -17.64
N GLY A 239 7.05 -10.54 -18.78
CA GLY A 239 6.54 -9.17 -19.00
C GLY A 239 6.63 -8.67 -20.46
N VAL A 240 6.23 -7.41 -20.69
CA VAL A 240 6.06 -6.71 -22.00
C VAL A 240 7.23 -6.91 -23.00
N ASP A 241 8.44 -7.12 -22.51
CA ASP A 241 9.63 -7.42 -23.34
C ASP A 241 9.50 -8.73 -24.15
N GLN A 242 8.67 -9.68 -23.71
CA GLN A 242 8.37 -10.90 -24.48
C GLN A 242 7.29 -10.68 -25.56
N GLU A 243 6.54 -9.57 -25.53
CA GLU A 243 5.41 -9.36 -26.45
C GLU A 243 5.81 -8.53 -27.68
N SER A 244 6.85 -7.70 -27.58
CA SER A 244 7.33 -6.89 -28.71
C SER A 244 8.34 -7.64 -29.59
N ARG A 245 7.95 -7.93 -30.84
CA ARG A 245 8.82 -8.52 -31.87
C ARG A 245 10.13 -7.75 -32.08
N TRP A 246 10.10 -6.42 -31.99
CA TRP A 246 11.30 -5.60 -32.12
C TRP A 246 12.25 -5.84 -30.94
N VAL A 247 11.73 -5.83 -29.70
CA VAL A 247 12.53 -5.98 -28.47
C VAL A 247 13.19 -7.36 -28.42
N GLN A 248 12.47 -8.39 -28.88
CA GLN A 248 13.01 -9.73 -29.10
C GLN A 248 14.14 -9.75 -30.14
N PHE A 249 13.91 -9.14 -31.32
CA PHE A 249 14.91 -9.08 -32.40
C PHE A 249 16.23 -8.47 -31.92
N MET A 250 16.14 -7.43 -31.08
CA MET A 250 17.31 -6.71 -30.56
C MET A 250 17.86 -7.28 -29.25
N LYS A 251 17.28 -8.38 -28.76
CA LYS A 251 17.78 -9.18 -27.63
C LYS A 251 18.04 -8.37 -26.35
N TRP A 252 17.23 -7.34 -26.10
CA TRP A 252 17.41 -6.43 -24.96
C TRP A 252 17.37 -7.16 -23.62
N ALA A 253 16.47 -8.13 -23.48
CA ALA A 253 16.37 -8.96 -22.27
C ALA A 253 17.70 -9.66 -21.95
N THR A 254 18.37 -10.24 -22.95
CA THR A 254 19.68 -10.89 -22.80
C THR A 254 20.78 -9.88 -22.47
N HIS A 255 20.77 -8.71 -23.11
CA HIS A 255 21.81 -7.70 -22.91
C HIS A 255 21.71 -6.95 -21.58
N LEU A 256 20.52 -6.91 -20.98
CA LEU A 256 20.27 -6.22 -19.72
C LEU A 256 20.20 -7.16 -18.51
N GLN A 257 20.05 -8.47 -18.71
CA GLN A 257 19.98 -9.45 -17.63
C GLN A 257 21.17 -9.33 -16.65
N GLY A 258 20.86 -9.31 -15.36
CA GLY A 258 21.84 -9.22 -14.27
C GLY A 258 22.49 -7.85 -14.09
N LYS A 259 22.24 -6.88 -14.99
CA LYS A 259 22.81 -5.53 -14.87
C LYS A 259 22.11 -4.73 -13.77
N ASP A 260 22.87 -3.86 -13.12
CA ASP A 260 22.37 -2.97 -12.07
C ASP A 260 21.48 -1.87 -12.66
N LYS A 261 20.24 -1.77 -12.18
CA LYS A 261 19.25 -0.80 -12.67
C LYS A 261 19.66 0.65 -12.46
N LEU A 262 20.38 0.96 -11.38
CA LEU A 262 20.85 2.33 -11.11
C LEU A 262 22.02 2.69 -12.03
N ALA A 263 22.90 1.75 -12.33
CA ALA A 263 23.97 1.95 -13.30
C ALA A 263 23.39 2.19 -14.70
N LEU A 264 22.39 1.40 -15.11
CA LEU A 264 21.67 1.60 -16.36
C LEU A 264 20.95 2.95 -16.41
N HIS A 265 20.25 3.32 -15.33
CA HIS A 265 19.60 4.62 -15.23
C HIS A 265 20.61 5.76 -15.40
N ARG A 266 21.75 5.72 -14.67
CA ARG A 266 22.82 6.73 -14.81
C ARG A 266 23.40 6.77 -16.22
N ALA A 267 23.57 5.62 -16.87
CA ALA A 267 24.08 5.53 -18.24
C ALA A 267 23.07 6.05 -19.29
N GLY A 268 21.77 5.94 -19.00
CA GLY A 268 20.69 6.47 -19.84
C GLY A 268 20.43 7.98 -19.66
N MET A 269 21.04 8.63 -18.67
CA MET A 269 20.92 10.07 -18.50
C MET A 269 21.64 10.81 -19.63
N SER A 270 21.04 11.93 -20.06
CA SER A 270 21.69 12.82 -21.03
C SER A 270 22.97 13.44 -20.44
N PRO A 271 23.97 13.77 -21.27
CA PRO A 271 25.18 14.46 -20.82
C PRO A 271 24.83 15.76 -20.09
N ILE A 272 25.57 16.06 -19.03
CA ILE A 272 25.35 17.26 -18.21
C ILE A 272 25.73 18.50 -19.04
N PRO A 273 24.88 19.55 -19.09
CA PRO A 273 25.19 20.78 -19.82
C PRO A 273 26.46 21.47 -19.31
N LYS A 274 27.18 22.15 -20.21
CA LYS A 274 28.43 22.86 -19.90
C LYS A 274 28.30 23.86 -18.74
N THR A 275 27.13 24.51 -18.62
CA THR A 275 26.80 25.45 -17.53
C THR A 275 26.71 24.80 -16.15
N SER A 276 26.42 23.49 -16.09
CA SER A 276 26.28 22.72 -14.86
C SER A 276 27.49 21.82 -14.58
N GLU A 277 28.47 21.78 -15.49
CA GLU A 277 29.68 20.95 -15.43
C GLU A 277 30.62 21.34 -14.27
N LEU A 278 30.54 22.61 -13.81
CA LEU A 278 31.24 23.09 -12.62
C LEU A 278 30.84 22.35 -11.34
N LYS A 279 29.64 21.76 -11.30
CA LYS A 279 29.15 20.95 -10.16
C LYS A 279 29.83 19.57 -10.09
N LEU A 280 30.54 19.14 -11.14
CA LEU A 280 31.36 17.93 -11.10
C LEU A 280 32.68 18.27 -10.42
N TRP A 281 32.93 17.65 -9.27
CA TRP A 281 34.10 17.92 -8.44
C TRP A 281 35.40 17.28 -8.96
N LYS A 282 35.30 16.22 -9.77
CA LYS A 282 36.45 15.47 -10.31
C LYS A 282 36.69 15.81 -11.76
N GLN A 283 37.96 16.02 -12.14
CA GLN A 283 38.35 16.33 -13.51
C GLN A 283 38.00 15.19 -14.48
N ASP A 284 38.23 13.94 -14.09
CA ASP A 284 37.87 12.76 -14.91
C ASP A 284 36.37 12.70 -15.25
N ALA A 285 35.52 13.16 -14.33
CA ALA A 285 34.08 13.19 -14.55
C ALA A 285 33.68 14.29 -15.55
N ARG A 286 34.40 15.42 -15.56
CA ARG A 286 34.22 16.49 -16.55
C ARG A 286 34.68 16.04 -17.93
N ASP A 287 35.82 15.36 -18.01
CA ASP A 287 36.35 14.86 -19.29
C ASP A 287 35.46 13.75 -19.88
N ALA A 288 34.94 12.85 -19.04
CA ALA A 288 33.96 11.86 -19.45
C ALA A 288 32.65 12.50 -19.95
N ASN A 289 32.15 13.52 -19.25
CA ASN A 289 30.96 14.26 -19.65
C ASN A 289 31.16 15.03 -20.96
N ALA A 290 32.35 15.60 -21.18
CA ALA A 290 32.71 16.27 -22.42
C ALA A 290 32.71 15.32 -23.62
N ARG A 291 33.26 14.10 -23.45
CA ARG A 291 33.23 13.06 -24.48
C ARG A 291 31.78 12.64 -24.81
N LEU A 292 30.94 12.45 -23.79
CA LEU A 292 29.54 12.11 -23.99
C LEU A 292 28.75 13.21 -24.72
N ARG A 293 29.01 14.49 -24.42
CA ARG A 293 28.43 15.61 -25.16
C ARG A 293 28.82 15.60 -26.63
N ALA A 294 30.11 15.43 -26.92
CA ALA A 294 30.61 15.38 -28.30
C ALA A 294 29.98 14.23 -29.10
N LEU A 295 29.84 13.05 -28.49
CA LEU A 295 29.17 11.89 -29.09
C LEU A 295 27.69 12.16 -29.34
N ALA A 296 26.97 12.74 -28.36
CA ALA A 296 25.56 13.07 -28.51
C ALA A 296 25.31 14.09 -29.63
N GLU A 297 26.15 15.12 -29.74
CA GLU A 297 26.08 16.10 -30.83
C GLU A 297 26.40 15.46 -32.19
N SER A 298 27.38 14.56 -32.25
CA SER A 298 27.68 13.82 -33.49
C SER A 298 26.50 12.97 -33.93
N PHE A 299 25.89 12.24 -33.00
CA PHE A 299 24.73 11.42 -33.29
C PHE A 299 23.54 12.26 -33.78
N ARG A 300 23.26 13.41 -33.13
CA ARG A 300 22.21 14.34 -33.60
C ARG A 300 22.49 14.87 -35.01
N ARG A 301 23.75 15.17 -35.35
CA ARG A 301 24.12 15.60 -36.70
C ARG A 301 23.87 14.51 -37.74
N GLU A 302 24.23 13.26 -37.45
CA GLU A 302 23.96 12.16 -38.38
C GLU A 302 22.46 11.89 -38.55
N LEU A 303 21.68 11.96 -37.46
CA LEU A 303 20.23 11.84 -37.54
C LEU A 303 19.61 12.95 -38.40
N ALA A 304 20.06 14.21 -38.23
CA ALA A 304 19.59 15.33 -39.05
C ALA A 304 19.88 15.09 -40.53
N ARG A 305 21.11 14.67 -40.88
CA ARG A 305 21.47 14.33 -42.27
C ARG A 305 20.71 13.13 -42.83
N GLY A 306 20.29 12.20 -41.98
CA GLY A 306 19.47 11.06 -42.37
C GLY A 306 18.04 11.46 -42.67
N LEU A 307 17.48 12.35 -41.85
CA LEU A 307 16.13 12.91 -42.02
C LEU A 307 16.04 13.87 -43.21
N GLU A 308 17.08 14.62 -43.53
CA GLU A 308 17.16 15.46 -44.73
C GLU A 308 17.26 14.66 -46.04
N ARG A 309 17.59 13.37 -45.96
CA ARG A 309 17.72 12.45 -47.11
C ARG A 309 16.48 11.57 -47.33
N LEU A 310 15.46 11.70 -46.49
CA LEU A 310 14.16 11.02 -46.56
C LEU A 310 13.10 11.98 -47.10
#